data_AF-A0A7R6PAC3-F1
#
_entry.id   AF-A0A7R6PAC3-F1
#
_cell.length_a   1.000
_cell.length_b   1.000
_cell.length_c   1.000
_cell.angle_alpha   90.00
_cell.angle_beta   90.00
_cell.angle_gamma   90.00
#
_symmetry.space_group_name_H-M   'P 1'
#
loop_
_entity.id
_entity.type
_entity.pdbx_description
1 polymer ?
#
loop_
_entity_poly.entity_id
_entity_poly.type
_entity_poly.pdbx_seq_one_letter_code
_entity_poly.pdbx_strand_id
1 'polypeptide(L)'
;MTVSAALRLMAGTVVLISLALGSYINPNWFYLTGFVGLNLLQSAFTGWCPAITIFKKLGLQQESCNVAGMNVNQGIHIMAGSIILGTVIAVLFFSINILIFVITAIVGVSLLQSAFSGWCPGMSIVRFLGFKDAQ
;
A
#
# COMPACT_ATOMS: atom_id res chain seq x y z
N MET A 1 16.29 7.82 -2.46
CA MET A 1 15.00 7.14 -2.24
C MET A 1 13.97 8.17 -1.79
N THR A 2 12.88 8.33 -2.52
CA THR A 2 11.80 9.27 -2.16
C THR A 2 10.95 8.68 -1.04
N VAL A 3 10.27 9.54 -0.27
CA VAL A 3 9.39 9.08 0.82
C VAL A 3 8.27 8.17 0.32
N SER A 4 7.74 8.43 -0.88
CA SER A 4 6.71 7.60 -1.54
C SER A 4 7.21 6.18 -1.83
N ALA A 5 8.45 6.04 -2.29
CA ALA A 5 9.06 4.74 -2.55
C ALA A 5 9.35 3.98 -1.23
N ALA A 6 9.86 4.68 -0.21
CA ALA A 6 10.10 4.09 1.10
C ALA A 6 8.80 3.60 1.77
N LEU A 7 7.71 4.35 1.65
CA LEU A 7 6.39 3.93 2.09
C LEU A 7 5.90 2.67 1.40
N ARG A 8 6.01 2.60 0.06
CA ARG A 8 5.59 1.40 -0.71
C ARG A 8 6.44 0.18 -0.36
N LEU A 9 7.74 0.38 -0.15
CA LEU A 9 8.66 -0.67 0.29
C LEU A 9 8.30 -1.20 1.68
N MET A 10 8.06 -0.28 2.62
CA MET A 10 7.67 -0.61 3.99
C MET A 10 6.29 -1.28 4.04
N ALA A 11 5.32 -0.77 3.29
CA ALA A 11 4.00 -1.38 3.19
C ALA A 11 4.07 -2.79 2.57
N GLY A 12 4.79 -2.96 1.45
CA GLY A 12 4.95 -4.26 0.79
C GLY A 12 5.66 -5.30 1.66
N THR A 13 6.75 -4.91 2.32
CA THR A 13 7.48 -5.81 3.25
C THR A 13 6.61 -6.23 4.43
N VAL A 14 5.95 -5.28 5.09
CA VAL A 14 5.11 -5.58 6.26
C VAL A 14 3.92 -6.46 5.86
N VAL A 15 3.29 -6.19 4.72
CA VAL A 15 2.19 -7.02 4.21
C VAL A 15 2.67 -8.45 3.94
N LEU A 16 3.79 -8.64 3.25
CA LEU A 16 4.33 -9.98 2.94
C LEU A 16 4.76 -10.75 4.19
N ILE A 17 5.44 -10.09 5.13
CA ILE A 17 5.86 -10.70 6.40
C ILE A 17 4.63 -11.09 7.23
N SER A 18 3.65 -10.19 7.34
CA SER A 18 2.42 -10.47 8.09
C SER A 18 1.60 -11.57 7.42
N LEU A 19 1.64 -11.68 6.09
CA LEU A 19 1.01 -12.77 5.35
C LEU A 19 1.65 -14.11 5.69
N ALA A 20 2.99 -14.17 5.63
CA ALA A 20 3.75 -15.38 5.95
C ALA A 20 3.52 -15.79 7.42
N LEU A 21 3.63 -14.85 8.37
CA LEU A 21 3.36 -15.16 9.77
C LEU A 21 1.89 -15.52 10.03
N GLY A 22 0.96 -14.90 9.30
CA GLY A 22 -0.46 -15.22 9.35
C GLY A 22 -0.78 -16.63 8.86
N SER A 23 -0.09 -17.11 7.83
CA SER A 23 -0.27 -18.46 7.29
C SER A 23 0.45 -19.54 8.09
N TYR A 24 1.62 -19.24 8.68
CA TYR A 24 2.44 -20.23 9.38
C TYR A 24 2.26 -20.26 10.91
N ILE A 25 1.89 -19.14 11.54
CA ILE A 25 1.85 -19.03 13.01
C ILE A 25 0.42 -18.81 13.51
N ASN A 26 -0.19 -17.67 13.18
CA ASN A 26 -1.50 -17.32 13.73
C ASN A 26 -2.22 -16.26 12.84
N PRO A 27 -3.52 -16.46 12.50
CA PRO A 27 -4.27 -15.50 11.70
C PRO A 27 -4.38 -14.08 12.30
N ASN A 28 -4.10 -13.89 13.60
CA ASN A 28 -4.11 -12.56 14.21
C ASN A 28 -3.09 -11.58 13.57
N TRP A 29 -2.07 -12.06 12.86
CA TRP A 29 -1.15 -11.20 12.11
C TRP A 29 -1.84 -10.43 10.97
N PHE A 30 -3.03 -10.85 10.51
CA PHE A 30 -3.78 -10.11 9.49
C PHE A 30 -4.36 -8.79 10.00
N TYR A 31 -4.55 -8.62 11.31
CA TYR A 31 -4.91 -7.32 11.88
C TYR A 31 -3.81 -6.28 11.64
N LEU A 32 -2.54 -6.70 11.65
CA LEU A 32 -1.42 -5.82 11.34
C LEU A 32 -1.44 -5.42 9.86
N THR A 33 -1.71 -6.37 8.96
CA THR A 33 -1.87 -6.12 7.52
C THR A 33 -3.03 -5.16 7.25
N GLY A 34 -4.17 -5.38 7.91
CA GLY A 34 -5.34 -4.50 7.83
C GLY A 34 -5.06 -3.09 8.37
N PHE A 35 -4.33 -2.99 9.48
CA PHE A 35 -3.91 -1.70 10.03
C PHE A 35 -3.04 -0.91 9.04
N VAL A 36 -2.06 -1.57 8.40
CA VAL A 36 -1.24 -0.93 7.36
C VAL A 36 -2.11 -0.51 6.18
N GLY A 37 -3.03 -1.36 5.72
CA GLY A 37 -4.01 -1.05 4.66
C GLY A 37 -4.89 0.17 4.98
N LEU A 38 -5.35 0.29 6.22
CA LEU A 38 -6.14 1.43 6.69
C LEU A 38 -5.31 2.72 6.70
N ASN A 39 -4.04 2.65 7.11
CA ASN A 39 -3.13 3.80 7.11
C ASN A 39 -2.82 4.28 5.67
N LEU A 40 -2.69 3.36 4.73
CA LEU A 40 -2.56 3.67 3.29
C LEU A 40 -3.81 4.39 2.78
N LEU A 41 -4.99 3.88 3.13
CA LEU A 41 -6.27 4.45 2.73
C LEU A 41 -6.46 5.85 3.34
N GLN A 42 -6.24 6.00 4.65
CA GLN A 42 -6.30 7.29 5.35
C GLN A 42 -5.34 8.31 4.74
N SER A 43 -4.10 7.92 4.45
CA SER A 43 -3.12 8.78 3.78
C SER A 43 -3.61 9.30 2.43
N ALA A 44 -4.42 8.52 1.72
CA ALA A 44 -4.89 8.89 0.39
C ALA A 44 -6.09 9.84 0.43
N PHE A 45 -6.92 9.78 1.47
CA PHE A 45 -8.03 10.72 1.66
C PHE A 45 -7.62 12.00 2.39
N THR A 46 -6.74 11.89 3.38
CA THR A 46 -6.38 13.03 4.26
C THR A 46 -5.02 13.65 3.94
N GLY A 47 -4.20 13.02 3.09
CA GLY A 47 -2.84 13.47 2.78
C GLY A 47 -1.86 13.35 3.96
N TRP A 48 -2.32 12.88 5.13
CA TRP A 48 -1.52 12.76 6.33
C TRP A 48 -1.33 11.29 6.71
N CYS A 49 -0.08 10.86 6.84
CA CYS A 49 0.27 9.52 7.28
C CYS A 49 1.38 9.60 8.34
N PRO A 50 1.23 8.97 9.51
CA PRO A 50 2.28 8.98 10.54
C PRO A 50 3.60 8.37 10.03
N ALA A 51 3.53 7.37 9.13
CA ALA A 51 4.71 6.79 8.48
C ALA A 51 5.50 7.83 7.66
N ILE A 52 4.81 8.74 6.96
CA ILE A 52 5.45 9.84 6.22
C ILE A 52 6.20 10.76 7.18
N THR A 53 5.62 11.08 8.33
CA THR A 53 6.26 11.93 9.35
C THR A 53 7.51 11.28 9.91
N ILE A 54 7.49 9.96 10.13
CA ILE A 54 8.65 9.18 10.58
C ILE A 54 9.75 9.20 9.52
N PHE A 55 9.42 8.90 8.26
CA PHE A 55 10.39 8.94 7.15
C PHE A 55 10.94 10.35 6.88
N LYS A 56 10.13 11.40 7.12
CA LYS A 56 10.58 12.79 7.05
C LYS A 56 11.61 13.11 8.14
N LYS A 57 11.39 12.62 9.37
CA LYS A 57 12.34 12.75 10.47
C LYS A 57 13.64 11.98 10.23
N LEU A 58 13.58 10.89 9.44
CA LEU A 58 14.75 10.13 8.99
C LEU A 58 15.52 10.80 7.84
N GLY A 59 15.14 12.02 7.42
CA GLY A 59 15.87 12.82 6.44
C GLY A 59 15.62 12.43 4.98
N LEU A 60 14.60 11.61 4.70
CA LEU A 60 14.25 11.28 3.33
C LEU A 60 13.55 12.46 2.64
N GLN A 61 14.00 12.78 1.43
CA GLN A 61 13.41 13.84 0.61
C GLN A 61 11.97 13.46 0.21
N GLN A 62 11.03 14.31 0.61
CA GLN A 62 9.66 14.28 0.11
C GLN A 62 9.64 14.95 -1.26
N GLU A 63 9.05 14.30 -2.26
CA GLU A 63 8.58 15.02 -3.43
C GLU A 63 7.40 15.89 -2.95
N SER A 64 7.64 17.19 -2.80
CA SER A 64 6.58 18.17 -2.59
C SER A 64 5.91 18.43 -3.93
N CYS A 65 4.76 17.80 -4.18
CA CYS A 65 3.88 18.24 -5.25
C CYS A 65 2.63 18.87 -4.64
N ASN A 66 2.48 20.18 -4.84
CA ASN A 66 1.32 20.98 -4.49
C ASN A 66 0.49 21.15 -5.77
N VAL A 67 -0.62 20.44 -5.94
CA VAL A 67 -1.58 20.72 -7.02
C VAL A 67 -3.00 20.30 -6.61
N ALA A 68 -3.97 21.17 -6.87
CA ALA A 68 -5.40 20.91 -6.78
C ALA A 68 -5.84 19.80 -7.76
N GLY A 69 -6.13 18.59 -7.25
CA GLY A 69 -6.64 17.43 -8.00
C GLY A 69 -6.23 16.09 -7.37
N MET A 70 -6.94 14.99 -7.68
CA MET A 70 -6.51 13.65 -7.23
C MET A 70 -5.31 13.17 -8.05
N ASN A 71 -4.22 12.81 -7.36
CA ASN A 71 -2.92 12.46 -7.95
C ASN A 71 -2.78 10.94 -8.21
N VAL A 72 -1.99 10.51 -9.21
CA VAL A 72 -1.69 9.07 -9.49
C VAL A 72 -1.19 8.33 -8.25
N ASN A 73 -0.35 8.98 -7.43
CA ASN A 73 0.15 8.40 -6.18
C ASN A 73 -0.96 8.21 -5.14
N GLN A 74 -1.94 9.11 -5.11
CA GLN A 74 -3.13 9.01 -4.26
C GLN A 74 -4.03 7.86 -4.73
N GLY A 75 -4.23 7.72 -6.04
CA GLY A 75 -4.95 6.60 -6.64
C GLY A 75 -4.35 5.23 -6.31
N ILE A 76 -3.02 5.12 -6.30
CA ILE A 76 -2.33 3.87 -5.93
C ILE A 76 -2.57 3.50 -4.47
N HIS A 77 -2.54 4.47 -3.55
CA HIS A 77 -2.80 4.21 -2.14
C HIS A 77 -4.27 3.84 -1.89
N ILE A 78 -5.22 4.46 -2.61
CA ILE A 78 -6.65 4.10 -2.57
C ILE A 78 -6.86 2.68 -3.09
N MET A 79 -6.29 2.34 -4.24
CA MET A 79 -6.42 1.02 -4.85
C MET A 79 -5.79 -0.07 -3.98
N ALA A 80 -4.52 0.11 -3.59
CA ALA A 80 -3.82 -0.86 -2.75
C ALA A 80 -4.48 -0.98 -1.36
N GLY A 81 -4.85 0.14 -0.74
CA GLY A 81 -5.52 0.18 0.56
C GLY A 81 -6.87 -0.54 0.53
N SER A 82 -7.71 -0.26 -0.47
CA SER A 82 -9.03 -0.89 -0.61
C SER A 82 -8.92 -2.39 -0.89
N ILE A 83 -7.96 -2.82 -1.70
CA ILE A 83 -7.73 -4.25 -1.99
C ILE A 83 -7.23 -4.98 -0.74
N ILE A 84 -6.25 -4.41 -0.03
CA ILE A 84 -5.72 -5.03 1.20
C ILE A 84 -6.80 -5.09 2.28
N LEU A 85 -7.56 -4.01 2.49
CA LEU A 85 -8.61 -3.99 3.50
C LEU A 85 -9.76 -4.94 3.14
N GLY A 86 -10.20 -4.95 1.88
CA GLY A 86 -11.23 -5.87 1.40
C GLY A 86 -10.83 -7.34 1.53
N THR A 87 -9.58 -7.68 1.20
CA THR A 87 -9.08 -9.05 1.36
C THR A 87 -8.97 -9.47 2.83
N VAL A 88 -8.45 -8.61 3.72
CA VAL A 88 -8.37 -8.89 5.17
C VAL A 88 -9.77 -9.03 5.78
N ILE A 89 -10.70 -8.14 5.45
CA ILE A 89 -12.10 -8.23 5.93
C ILE A 89 -12.75 -9.53 5.45
N ALA A 90 -12.57 -9.90 4.18
CA ALA A 90 -13.10 -11.16 3.64
C ALA A 90 -12.52 -12.39 4.34
N VAL A 91 -11.23 -12.40 4.66
CA VAL A 91 -10.59 -13.50 5.41
C VAL A 91 -11.12 -13.57 6.84
N LEU A 92 -11.23 -12.44 7.55
CA LEU A 92 -11.66 -12.41 8.95
C LEU A 92 -13.15 -12.69 9.14
N PHE A 93 -14.02 -12.24 8.24
CA PHE A 93 -15.49 -12.37 8.39
C PHE A 93 -16.09 -13.57 7.67
N PHE A 94 -15.54 -13.96 6.52
CA PHE A 94 -16.11 -15.04 5.69
C PHE A 94 -15.31 -16.35 5.76
N SER A 95 -14.21 -16.40 6.53
CA SER A 95 -13.35 -17.59 6.67
C SER A 95 -12.98 -18.23 5.32
N ILE A 96 -12.75 -17.41 4.29
CA ILE A 96 -12.47 -17.89 2.92
C ILE A 96 -11.04 -18.44 2.82
N ASN A 97 -10.91 -19.56 2.09
CA ASN A 97 -9.72 -20.35 1.80
C ASN A 97 -8.48 -19.55 1.31
N ILE A 98 -7.32 -20.24 1.38
CA ILE A 98 -5.95 -19.86 1.00
C ILE A 98 -5.80 -19.01 -0.28
N LEU A 99 -6.76 -19.10 -1.20
CA LEU A 99 -6.74 -18.44 -2.50
C LEU A 99 -6.76 -16.90 -2.40
N ILE A 100 -7.37 -16.33 -1.35
CA ILE A 100 -7.34 -14.87 -1.13
C ILE A 100 -5.93 -14.39 -0.75
N PHE A 101 -5.11 -15.23 -0.10
CA PHE A 101 -3.72 -14.88 0.19
C PHE A 101 -2.88 -14.66 -1.07
N VAL A 102 -3.22 -15.33 -2.17
CA VAL A 102 -2.53 -15.14 -3.44
C VAL A 102 -2.72 -13.70 -3.94
N ILE A 103 -3.93 -13.14 -3.82
CA ILE A 103 -4.20 -11.75 -4.23
C ILE A 103 -3.44 -10.77 -3.34
N THR A 104 -3.48 -10.94 -2.02
CA THR A 104 -2.76 -10.06 -1.08
C THR A 104 -1.24 -10.20 -1.25
N ALA A 105 -0.73 -11.39 -1.56
CA ALA A 105 0.68 -11.63 -1.88
C ALA A 105 1.08 -10.94 -3.19
N ILE A 106 0.27 -11.05 -4.26
CA ILE A 106 0.51 -10.37 -5.54
C ILE A 106 0.57 -8.85 -5.33
N VAL A 107 -0.35 -8.28 -4.56
CA VAL A 107 -0.34 -6.84 -4.23
C VAL A 107 0.90 -6.48 -3.40
N GLY A 108 1.25 -7.28 -2.40
CA GLY A 108 2.45 -7.08 -1.58
C GLY A 108 3.75 -7.11 -2.39
N VAL A 109 3.90 -8.10 -3.28
CA VAL A 109 5.03 -8.20 -4.21
C VAL A 109 5.04 -7.03 -5.19
N SER A 110 3.89 -6.62 -5.70
CA SER A 110 3.79 -5.47 -6.61
C SER A 110 4.22 -4.16 -5.95
N LEU A 111 3.84 -3.95 -4.69
CA LEU A 111 4.28 -2.80 -3.88
C LEU A 111 5.79 -2.85 -3.65
N LEU A 112 6.33 -4.03 -3.30
CA LEU A 112 7.76 -4.22 -3.07
C LEU A 112 8.57 -3.95 -4.34
N GLN A 113 8.16 -4.55 -5.46
CA GLN A 113 8.81 -4.37 -6.76
C GLN A 113 8.79 -2.89 -7.18
N SER A 114 7.66 -2.20 -7.00
CA SER A 114 7.53 -0.80 -7.36
C SER A 114 8.51 0.12 -6.64
N ALA A 115 8.95 -0.25 -5.44
CA ALA A 115 9.92 0.52 -4.68
C ALA A 115 11.35 0.40 -5.23
N PHE A 116 11.68 -0.70 -5.90
CA PHE A 116 13.00 -0.94 -6.49
C PHE A 116 13.07 -0.62 -7.98
N SER A 117 12.05 -0.97 -8.75
CA SER A 117 12.02 -0.76 -10.20
C SER A 117 11.65 0.67 -10.59
N GLY A 118 11.03 1.44 -9.69
CA GLY A 118 10.41 2.73 -10.03
C GLY A 118 9.22 2.60 -11.00
N TRP A 119 8.86 1.37 -11.39
CA TRP A 119 7.79 1.06 -12.35
C TRP A 119 6.74 0.21 -11.66
N CYS A 120 5.56 0.78 -11.42
CA CYS A 120 4.42 0.10 -10.79
C CYS A 120 3.37 -0.17 -11.88
N PRO A 121 2.91 -1.42 -12.09
CA PRO A 121 1.79 -1.71 -12.99
C PRO A 121 0.54 -0.87 -12.68
N GLY A 122 0.35 -0.54 -11.39
CA GLY A 122 -0.69 0.37 -10.92
C GLY A 122 -0.57 1.80 -11.46
N MET A 123 0.64 2.31 -11.73
CA MET A 123 0.80 3.65 -12.34
C MET A 123 0.25 3.66 -13.77
N SER A 124 0.47 2.59 -14.54
CA SER A 124 -0.10 2.46 -15.88
C SER A 124 -1.62 2.37 -15.87
N ILE A 125 -2.21 1.60 -14.93
CA ILE A 125 -3.66 1.48 -14.76
C ILE A 125 -4.29 2.80 -14.34
N VAL A 126 -3.65 3.51 -13.40
CA VAL A 126 -4.15 4.78 -12.88
C VAL A 126 -3.99 5.90 -13.92
N ARG A 127 -2.92 5.91 -14.73
CA ARG A 127 -2.83 6.76 -15.94
C ARG A 127 -3.95 6.44 -16.94
N PHE A 128 -4.28 5.17 -17.13
CA PHE A 128 -5.37 4.75 -18.03
C PHE A 128 -6.75 5.18 -17.52
N LEU A 129 -6.94 5.27 -16.20
CA LEU A 129 -8.13 5.82 -15.55
C LEU A 129 -8.19 7.36 -15.59
N GLY A 130 -7.26 8.03 -16.27
CA GLY A 130 -7.29 9.47 -16.51
C GLY A 130 -6.65 10.32 -15.41
N PHE A 131 -5.96 9.71 -14.44
CA PHE A 131 -5.24 10.45 -13.42
C PHE A 131 -3.96 11.08 -14.00
N LYS A 132 -3.77 12.38 -13.74
CA LYS A 132 -2.57 13.12 -14.15
C LYS A 132 -1.39 12.78 -13.24
N ASP A 133 -0.21 12.62 -13.85
CA ASP A 133 1.04 12.52 -13.11
C ASP A 133 1.29 13.78 -12.28
N ALA A 134 1.80 13.58 -11.07
CA ALA A 134 2.41 14.65 -10.29
C ALA A 134 3.63 15.15 -11.07
N GLN A 135 3.61 16.40 -11.52
CA GLN A 135 4.80 17.07 -12.05
C GLN A 135 5.66 17.58 -10.89
#